data_AF-A0A7H4M313-F1
#
_entry.id   AF-A0A7H4M313-F1
#
_cell.length_a   1.000
_cell.length_b   1.000
_cell.length_c   1.000
_cell.angle_alpha   90.00
_cell.angle_beta   90.00
_cell.angle_gamma   90.00
#
_symmetry.space_group_name_H-M   'P 1'
#
loop_
_entity.id
_entity.type
_entity.pdbx_description
1 polymer ?
#
loop_
_entity_poly.entity_id
_entity_poly.type
_entity_poly.pdbx_seq_one_letter_code
_entity_poly.pdbx_strand_id
1 'polypeptide(L)'
;MKIGMVISGGDVSGINNFIFQIARLASADITLFNGGIPGLLDKNHHEVAWRDLVDFSIASIPIITSGRTSRRLLRSEYETIAKKLNHCALMC
;
A
#
# COMPACT_ATOMS: atom_id res chain seq x y z
N MET A 1 14.23 1.78 6.66
CA MET A 1 13.02 1.01 7.10
C MET A 1 12.13 0.85 5.89
N LYS A 2 11.45 -0.29 5.71
CA LYS A 2 10.48 -0.47 4.61
C LYS A 2 9.06 -0.45 5.16
N ILE A 3 8.17 0.33 4.55
CA ILE A 3 6.75 0.38 4.91
C ILE A 3 5.92 -0.03 3.70
N GLY A 4 5.07 -1.02 3.91
CA GLY A 4 4.09 -1.49 2.94
C GLY A 4 2.76 -0.80 3.20
N MET A 5 2.20 -0.15 2.20
CA MET A 5 0.93 0.56 2.31
C MET A 5 -0.12 -0.06 1.41
N VAL A 6 -1.31 -0.24 1.98
CA VAL A 6 -2.52 -0.67 1.30
C VAL A 6 -3.62 0.32 1.64
N ILE A 7 -4.42 0.73 0.64
CA ILE A 7 -5.62 1.54 0.86
C ILE A 7 -6.83 0.70 0.50
N SER A 8 -7.75 0.52 1.44
CA SER A 8 -9.02 -0.16 1.24
C SER A 8 -10.15 0.84 1.41
N GLY A 9 -11.18 0.76 0.58
CA GLY A 9 -12.32 1.68 0.64
C GLY A 9 -12.62 2.36 -0.69
N GLY A 10 -12.79 3.68 -0.68
CA GLY A 10 -12.92 4.49 -1.88
C GLY A 10 -11.74 5.44 -1.99
N ASP A 11 -11.37 5.76 -3.23
CA ASP A 11 -10.29 6.70 -3.52
C ASP A 11 -10.73 8.13 -3.18
N VAL A 12 -9.85 8.87 -2.50
CA VAL A 12 -10.08 10.28 -2.14
C VAL A 12 -8.88 11.13 -2.52
N SER A 13 -9.14 12.41 -2.83
CA SER A 13 -8.07 13.37 -3.03
C SER A 13 -7.25 13.54 -1.75
N GLY A 14 -5.92 13.56 -1.88
CA GLY A 14 -4.99 13.69 -0.76
C GLY A 14 -4.32 12.39 -0.30
N ILE A 15 -4.70 11.22 -0.84
CA ILE A 15 -4.02 9.94 -0.55
C ILE A 15 -2.51 10.02 -0.85
N ASN A 16 -2.13 10.65 -1.96
CA ASN A 16 -0.72 10.77 -2.31
C ASN A 16 0.07 11.58 -1.28
N ASN A 17 -0.49 12.71 -0.83
CA ASN A 17 0.11 13.51 0.24
C ASN A 17 0.22 12.69 1.53
N PHE A 18 -0.82 11.93 1.89
CA PHE A 18 -0.78 11.04 3.05
C PHE A 18 0.37 10.03 2.97
N ILE A 19 0.53 9.34 1.84
CA ILE A 19 1.65 8.39 1.61
C ILE A 19 3.00 9.12 1.75
N PHE A 20 3.15 10.29 1.12
CA PHE A 20 4.36 11.09 1.21
C PHE A 20 4.70 11.51 2.64
N GLN A 21 3.72 11.98 3.43
CA GLN A 21 3.97 12.36 4.83
C GLN A 21 4.39 11.17 5.68
N ILE A 22 3.80 9.98 5.48
CA ILE A 22 4.22 8.77 6.18
C ILE A 22 5.67 8.42 5.83
N ALA A 23 6.02 8.41 4.54
CA ALA A 23 7.38 8.15 4.07
C ALA A 23 8.39 9.11 4.70
N ARG A 24 8.07 10.41 4.71
CA ARG A 24 8.90 11.48 5.25
C ARG A 24 9.08 11.37 6.77
N LEU A 25 7.98 11.21 7.51
CA LEU A 25 8.01 11.13 8.97
C LEU A 25 8.76 9.88 9.46
N ALA A 26 8.57 8.75 8.79
CA ALA A 26 9.22 7.49 9.16
C ALA A 26 10.62 7.31 8.55
N SER A 27 11.05 8.20 7.63
CA SER A 27 12.26 8.02 6.83
C SER A 27 12.32 6.61 6.21
N ALA A 28 11.22 6.23 5.54
CA ALA A 28 11.00 4.87 5.08
C ALA A 28 10.86 4.78 3.55
N ASP A 29 11.36 3.68 2.99
CA ASP A 29 11.08 3.27 1.62
C ASP A 29 9.65 2.72 1.55
N ILE A 30 8.88 3.17 0.56
CA ILE A 30 7.47 2.80 0.43
C ILE A 30 7.26 1.73 -0.64
N THR A 31 6.50 0.71 -0.27
CA THR A 31 5.94 -0.27 -1.19
C THR A 31 4.42 -0.15 -1.20
N LEU A 32 3.81 0.02 -2.37
CA LEU A 32 2.36 0.16 -2.52
C LEU A 32 1.73 -1.14 -3.00
N PHE A 33 0.65 -1.55 -2.36
CA PHE A 33 -0.17 -2.71 -2.74
C PHE A 33 -1.46 -2.26 -3.41
N ASN A 34 -1.57 -2.51 -4.71
CA ASN A 34 -2.68 -2.05 -5.53
C ASN A 34 -3.91 -2.96 -5.42
N GLY A 35 -5.10 -2.38 -5.32
CA GLY A 35 -6.38 -3.09 -5.29
C GLY A 35 -6.84 -3.45 -3.87
N GLY A 36 -6.35 -2.75 -2.84
CA GLY A 36 -6.75 -2.98 -1.45
C GLY A 36 -6.44 -4.39 -0.96
N ILE A 37 -7.37 -4.99 -0.21
CA ILE A 37 -7.17 -6.34 0.34
C ILE A 37 -7.09 -7.44 -0.75
N PRO A 38 -7.91 -7.42 -1.82
CA PRO A 38 -7.68 -8.30 -2.99
C PRO A 38 -6.26 -8.18 -3.54
N GLY A 39 -5.74 -6.95 -3.64
CA GLY A 39 -4.36 -6.67 -4.03
C GLY A 39 -3.29 -7.39 -3.22
N LEU A 40 -3.46 -7.41 -1.88
CA LEU A 40 -2.59 -8.15 -0.97
C LEU A 40 -2.63 -9.66 -1.24
N LEU A 41 -3.80 -10.19 -1.61
CA LEU A 41 -3.96 -11.58 -2.01
C LEU A 41 -3.37 -11.89 -3.38
N ASP A 42 -3.21 -10.91 -4.27
CA ASP A 42 -2.67 -11.11 -5.62
C ASP A 42 -1.17 -10.80 -5.74
N LYS A 43 -0.53 -10.33 -4.66
CA LYS A 43 0.89 -9.92 -4.62
C LYS A 43 1.21 -8.77 -5.58
N ASN A 44 0.21 -7.98 -5.95
CA ASN A 44 0.39 -6.83 -6.84
C ASN A 44 0.95 -5.64 -6.05
N HIS A 45 2.29 -5.57 -5.98
CA HIS A 45 3.01 -4.51 -5.28
C HIS A 45 4.10 -3.92 -6.14
N HIS A 46 4.41 -2.65 -5.88
CA HIS A 46 5.53 -1.96 -6.50
C HIS A 46 6.21 -1.02 -5.49
N GLU A 47 7.52 -0.89 -5.60
CA GLU A 47 8.27 0.12 -4.87
C GLU A 47 8.08 1.49 -5.53
N VAL A 48 8.04 2.55 -4.74
CA VAL A 48 7.90 3.93 -5.24
C VAL A 48 9.13 4.71 -4.84
N ALA A 49 9.78 5.36 -5.81
CA ALA A 49 10.95 6.15 -5.51
C ALA A 49 10.57 7.41 -4.72
N TRP A 50 11.49 7.88 -3.87
CA TRP A 50 11.27 9.11 -3.09
C TRP A 50 10.87 10.31 -3.96
N ARG A 51 11.49 10.47 -5.13
CA ARG A 51 11.16 11.57 -6.06
C ARG A 51 9.72 11.49 -6.54
N ASP A 52 9.26 10.28 -6.89
CA ASP A 52 7.89 10.06 -7.32
C ASP A 52 6.91 10.42 -6.19
N LEU A 53 7.22 10.07 -4.93
CA LEU A 53 6.39 10.46 -3.78
C LEU A 53 6.29 11.99 -3.63
N VAL A 54 7.39 12.72 -3.86
CA VAL A 54 7.39 14.19 -3.83
C VAL A 54 6.53 14.74 -4.96
N ASP A 55 6.73 14.28 -6.19
CA ASP A 55 6.03 14.77 -7.37
C ASP A 55 4.52 14.49 -7.28
N PHE A 56 4.14 13.29 -6.85
CA PHE A 56 2.74 12.90 -6.72
C PHE A 56 2.05 13.47 -5.48
N SER A 57 2.78 13.99 -4.49
CA SER A 57 2.20 14.52 -3.24
C SER A 57 1.15 15.62 -3.47
N ILE A 58 1.26 16.35 -4.58
CA ILE A 58 0.31 17.41 -5.00
C ILE A 58 -0.69 16.94 -6.07
N ALA A 59 -0.54 15.72 -6.58
CA ALA A 59 -1.42 15.18 -7.61
C ALA A 59 -2.76 14.72 -7.01
N SER A 60 -3.85 14.97 -7.73
CA SER A 60 -5.21 14.60 -7.31
C SER A 60 -5.54 13.13 -7.56
N ILE A 61 -4.92 12.52 -8.58
CA ILE A 61 -5.14 11.12 -8.94
C ILE A 61 -4.26 10.24 -8.05
N PRO A 62 -4.83 9.30 -7.28
CA PRO A 62 -4.04 8.42 -6.42
C PRO A 62 -3.07 7.54 -7.21
N ILE A 63 -1.85 7.41 -6.72
CA ILE A 63 -0.83 6.49 -7.25
C ILE A 63 -1.05 5.04 -6.81
N ILE A 64 -2.01 4.81 -5.93
CA ILE A 64 -2.44 3.51 -5.45
C ILE A 64 -3.92 3.34 -5.80
N THR A 65 -4.29 2.14 -6.26
CA THR A 65 -5.70 1.80 -6.43
C THR A 65 -6.25 1.20 -5.14
N SER A 66 -7.37 1.71 -4.64
CA SER A 66 -8.07 1.03 -3.56
C SER A 66 -8.88 -0.17 -4.05
N GLY A 67 -9.28 -1.01 -3.12
CA GLY A 67 -10.18 -2.13 -3.40
C GLY A 67 -10.99 -2.52 -2.17
N ARG A 68 -12.06 -3.28 -2.39
CA ARG A 68 -12.95 -3.78 -1.34
C ARG A 68 -13.11 -5.29 -1.49
N THR A 69 -13.28 -5.97 -0.37
CA THR A 69 -13.77 -7.35 -0.38
C THR A 69 -15.29 -7.33 -0.31
N SER A 70 -15.96 -8.17 -1.10
CA SER A 70 -17.41 -8.36 -1.03
C SER A 70 -17.85 -9.20 0.18
N ARG A 71 -16.90 -9.89 0.81
CA ARG A 71 -17.10 -10.74 2.00
C ARG A 71 -16.00 -10.53 3.02
N ARG A 72 -16.22 -11.03 4.23
CA ARG A 72 -15.13 -11.20 5.21
C ARG A 72 -14.12 -12.22 4.69
N LEU A 73 -12.86 -11.98 4.99
CA LEU A 73 -11.77 -12.88 4.68
C LEU A 73 -11.85 -14.13 5.57
N LEU A 74 -11.47 -15.25 4.98
CA LEU A 74 -11.27 -16.52 5.68
C LEU A 74 -9.92 -16.47 6.40
N ARG A 75 -9.78 -17.28 7.45
CA ARG A 75 -8.52 -17.39 8.21
C ARG A 75 -7.33 -17.72 7.31
N SER A 76 -7.51 -18.64 6.37
CA SER A 76 -6.46 -19.05 5.41
C SER A 76 -5.98 -17.89 4.52
N GLU A 77 -6.85 -16.92 4.21
CA GLU A 77 -6.51 -15.74 3.42
C GLU A 77 -5.65 -14.76 4.25
N TYR A 78 -5.95 -14.57 5.53
CA TYR A 78 -5.10 -13.80 6.44
C TYR A 78 -3.70 -14.43 6.58
N GLU A 79 -3.64 -15.76 6.75
CA GLU A 79 -2.37 -16.47 6.82
C GLU A 79 -1.55 -16.35 5.52
N THR A 80 -2.24 -16.34 4.38
CA THR A 80 -1.62 -16.10 3.07
C THR A 80 -1.03 -14.69 2.98
N ILE A 81 -1.78 -13.67 3.43
CA ILE A 81 -1.30 -12.28 3.48
C ILE A 81 -0.08 -12.17 4.38
N ALA A 82 -0.12 -12.75 5.59
CA ALA A 82 1.00 -12.69 6.53
C ALA A 82 2.27 -13.32 5.95
N LYS A 83 2.17 -14.52 5.35
CA LYS A 83 3.30 -15.17 4.68
C LYS A 83 3.88 -14.31 3.55
N LYS A 84 3.03 -13.60 2.81
CA LYS A 84 3.45 -12.70 1.73
C LYS A 84 4.20 -11.48 2.25
N LEU A 85 3.70 -10.85 3.32
CA LEU A 85 4.33 -9.67 3.91
C LEU A 85 5.72 -10.00 4.48
N ASN A 86 5.90 -11.17 5.08
CA ASN A 86 7.20 -11.66 5.52
C ASN A 86 8.18 -11.84 4.36
N HIS A 87 7.73 -12.38 3.22
CA HIS A 87 8.58 -12.53 2.04
C HIS A 87 8.94 -11.21 1.36
N CYS A 88 8.13 -10.15 1.50
CA CYS A 88 8.45 -8.81 0.99
C CYS A 88 9.35 -8.00 1.94
N ALA A 89 9.86 -8.59 3.04
CA ALA A 89 10.70 -7.92 4.04
C ALA A 89 10.06 -6.67 4.68
N LEU A 90 8.73 -6.63 4.74
CA LEU A 90 7.96 -5.55 5.37
C LEU A 90 7.76 -5.76 6.87
N MET A 91 8.01 -6.98 7.35
CA MET A 91 8.01 -7.35 8.76
C MET A 91 9.42 -7.85 9.09
N CYS A 92 10.31 -6.91 9.43
CA CYS A 92 11.57 -7.20 10.13
C CYS A 92 11.47 -6.59 11.53
#